data_AF-A0AA43BNR9-F1
#
_entry.id   AF-A0AA43BNR9-F1
#
_cell.length_a   1.000
_cell.length_b   1.000
_cell.length_c   1.000
_cell.angle_alpha   90.00
_cell.angle_beta   90.00
_cell.angle_gamma   90.00
#
_symmetry.space_group_name_H-M   'P 1'
#
loop_
_entity.id
_entity.type
_entity.pdbx_description
1 polymer ?
#
loop_
_entity_poly.entity_id
_entity_poly.type
_entity_poly.pdbx_seq_one_letter_code
_entity_poly.pdbx_strand_id
1 'polypeptide(L)'
;MIDPFIAFVLLAAIVAVSIGSAKLVSWCLDRRGESARRSAHEAAFVAQARAELAATGWTPNRETLYQAEIAATKRGDLLAAARYAEEQERAA
;
A
#
# COMPACT_ATOMS: atom_id res chain seq x y z
N MET A 1 5.36 57.65 -10.17
CA MET A 1 6.61 56.89 -10.34
C MET A 1 6.68 55.87 -9.22
N ILE A 2 6.73 54.58 -9.53
CA ILE A 2 7.04 53.58 -8.51
C ILE A 2 8.50 53.77 -8.12
N ASP A 3 8.76 53.87 -6.82
CA ASP A 3 10.12 54.01 -6.31
C ASP A 3 10.94 52.77 -6.71
N PRO A 4 12.14 52.92 -7.29
CA PRO A 4 12.95 51.80 -7.78
C PRO A 4 13.28 50.78 -6.68
N PHE A 5 13.35 51.20 -5.41
CA PHE A 5 13.54 50.30 -4.28
C PHE A 5 12.31 49.40 -4.07
N ILE A 6 11.10 49.98 -4.18
CA ILE A 6 9.84 49.21 -4.06
C ILE A 6 9.74 48.17 -5.18
N ALA A 7 10.09 48.54 -6.42
CA ALA A 7 10.10 47.60 -7.53
C ALA A 7 11.09 46.45 -7.29
N PHE A 8 12.29 46.73 -6.77
CA PHE A 8 13.29 45.71 -6.46
C PHE A 8 12.82 44.74 -5.36
N VAL A 9 12.24 45.26 -4.28
CA VAL A 9 11.70 44.43 -3.18
C VAL A 9 10.56 43.54 -3.69
N LEU A 10 9.67 44.07 -4.53
CA LEU A 10 8.57 43.29 -5.10
C LEU A 10 9.10 42.14 -5.97
N LEU A 11 10.09 42.41 -6.82
CA LEU A 11 10.72 41.37 -7.64
C LEU A 11 11.42 40.30 -6.79
N ALA A 12 12.15 40.72 -5.75
CA ALA A 12 12.80 39.78 -4.84
C ALA A 12 11.79 38.89 -4.10
N ALA A 13 10.66 39.47 -3.65
CA ALA A 13 9.58 38.73 -3.02
C ALA A 13 8.94 37.73 -3.98
N ILE A 14 8.65 38.14 -5.23
CA ILE A 14 8.10 37.24 -6.26
C ILE A 14 9.04 36.07 -6.53
N VAL A 15 10.34 36.33 -6.65
CA VAL A 15 11.35 35.28 -6.87
C VAL A 15 11.40 34.32 -5.68
N ALA A 16 11.44 34.85 -4.45
CA ALA A 16 11.47 34.03 -3.24
C ALA A 16 10.23 33.13 -3.10
N VAL A 17 9.04 33.69 -3.34
CA VAL A 17 7.78 32.94 -3.32
C VAL A 17 7.77 31.89 -4.43
N SER A 18 8.18 32.23 -5.65
CA SER A 18 8.20 31.31 -6.79
C SER A 18 9.12 30.11 -6.53
N ILE A 19 10.32 30.35 -6.00
CA ILE A 19 11.27 29.30 -5.65
C ILE A 19 10.70 28.41 -4.53
N GLY A 20 10.10 29.02 -3.50
CA GLY A 20 9.46 28.30 -2.40
C GLY A 20 8.32 27.41 -2.86
N SER A 21 7.42 27.95 -3.69
CA SER A 21 6.30 27.21 -4.27
C SER A 21 6.77 26.06 -5.16
N ALA A 22 7.81 26.28 -5.99
CA ALA A 22 8.38 25.22 -6.82
C ALA A 22 8.96 24.07 -5.98
N LYS A 23 9.69 24.36 -4.89
CA LYS A 23 10.20 23.33 -3.98
C LYS A 23 9.08 22.60 -3.25
N LEU A 24 8.04 23.29 -2.82
CA LEU A 24 6.88 22.67 -2.17
C LEU A 24 6.12 21.74 -3.10
N VAL A 25 5.90 22.14 -4.35
CA VAL A 25 5.25 21.28 -5.36
C VAL A 25 6.14 20.08 -5.69
N SER A 26 7.44 20.30 -5.88
CA SER A 26 8.39 19.20 -6.10
C SER A 26 8.39 18.21 -4.94
N TRP A 27 8.37 18.69 -3.70
CA TRP A 27 8.29 17.85 -2.51
C TRP A 27 6.95 17.12 -2.38
N CYS A 28 5.83 17.78 -2.71
CA CYS A 28 4.51 17.16 -2.67
C CYS A 28 4.38 16.04 -3.72
N LEU A 29 4.91 16.26 -4.93
CA LEU A 29 4.93 15.27 -6.00
C LEU A 29 5.86 14.10 -5.66
N ASP A 30 7.07 14.39 -5.19
CA ASP A 30 8.03 13.37 -4.79
C ASP A 30 7.48 12.49 -3.67
N ARG A 31 6.91 13.09 -2.62
CA ARG A 31 6.33 12.34 -1.50
C ARG A 31 5.09 11.51 -1.88
N ARG A 32 4.25 12.00 -2.79
CA ARG A 32 3.16 11.18 -3.37
C ARG A 32 3.71 10.06 -4.23
N GLY A 33 4.75 10.33 -5.01
CA GLY A 33 5.43 9.36 -5.86
C GLY A 33 6.08 8.24 -5.07
N GLU A 34 6.72 8.54 -3.94
CA GLU A 34 7.28 7.55 -3.02
C GLU A 34 6.20 6.64 -2.43
N SER A 35 5.06 7.22 -2.01
CA SER A 35 3.93 6.44 -1.45
C SER A 35 3.31 5.54 -2.51
N ALA A 36 3.13 6.04 -3.73
CA ALA A 36 2.62 5.26 -4.86
C ALA A 36 3.62 4.20 -5.35
N ARG A 37 4.93 4.49 -5.35
CA ARG A 37 5.98 3.51 -5.67
C ARG A 37 6.04 2.42 -4.63
N ARG A 38 5.89 2.75 -3.35
CA ARG A 38 5.88 1.77 -2.26
C ARG A 38 4.65 0.88 -2.35
N SER A 39 3.46 1.46 -2.52
CA SER A 39 2.24 0.67 -2.68
C SER A 39 2.26 -0.21 -3.94
N ALA A 40 2.83 0.29 -5.04
CA ALA A 40 3.01 -0.50 -6.26
C ALA A 40 4.01 -1.66 -6.07
N HIS A 41 5.12 -1.44 -5.37
CA HIS A 41 6.07 -2.51 -5.04
C HIS A 41 5.45 -3.55 -4.11
N GLU A 42 4.74 -3.13 -3.07
CA GLU A 42 4.05 -4.03 -2.15
C GLU A 42 2.96 -4.83 -2.90
N ALA A 43 2.17 -4.18 -3.76
CA ALA A 43 1.17 -4.86 -4.58
C ALA A 43 1.81 -5.85 -5.57
N ALA A 44 2.93 -5.48 -6.21
CA ALA A 44 3.66 -6.37 -7.10
C ALA A 44 4.25 -7.58 -6.35
N PHE A 45 4.81 -7.37 -5.17
CA PHE A 45 5.33 -8.44 -4.32
C PHE A 45 4.21 -9.38 -3.87
N VAL A 46 3.07 -8.85 -3.41
CA VAL A 46 1.90 -9.66 -3.03
C VAL A 46 1.33 -10.41 -4.24
N ALA A 47 1.27 -9.78 -5.41
CA ALA A 47 0.82 -10.43 -6.63
C ALA A 47 1.75 -11.57 -7.04
N GLN A 48 3.08 -11.37 -6.95
CA GLN A 48 4.06 -12.40 -7.21
C GLN A 48 3.94 -13.55 -6.21
N ALA A 49 3.89 -13.27 -4.91
CA ALA A 49 3.71 -14.29 -3.87
C ALA A 49 2.41 -15.09 -4.07
N ARG A 50 1.32 -14.42 -4.48
CA ARG A 50 0.06 -15.08 -4.84
C ARG A 50 0.20 -15.96 -6.08
N ALA A 51 0.96 -15.54 -7.08
CA ALA A 51 1.22 -16.36 -8.26
C ALA A 51 2.07 -17.59 -7.93
N GLU A 52 3.09 -17.44 -7.08
CA GLU A 52 3.91 -18.55 -6.58
C GLU A 52 3.09 -19.54 -5.74
N LEU A 53 2.22 -19.04 -4.86
CA LEU A 53 1.28 -19.88 -4.11
C LEU A 53 0.28 -20.58 -5.03
N ALA A 54 -0.28 -19.89 -6.03
CA ALA A 54 -1.17 -20.53 -7.00
C ALA A 54 -0.46 -21.67 -7.76
N ALA A 55 0.83 -21.51 -8.05
CA ALA A 55 1.64 -22.56 -8.69
C ALA A 55 1.85 -23.80 -7.81
N THR A 56 1.77 -23.68 -6.48
CA THR A 56 1.80 -24.84 -5.57
C THR A 56 0.43 -25.51 -5.40
N GLY A 57 -0.60 -25.04 -6.13
CA GLY A 57 -1.98 -25.52 -6.00
C GLY A 57 -2.74 -24.87 -4.84
N TRP A 58 -2.22 -23.78 -4.27
CA TRP A 58 -2.95 -23.00 -3.27
C TRP A 58 -4.09 -22.22 -3.93
N THR A 59 -5.31 -22.34 -3.39
CA THR A 59 -6.50 -21.63 -3.90
C THR A 59 -7.05 -20.66 -2.87
N PRO A 60 -7.74 -19.58 -3.28
CA PRO A 60 -8.39 -18.66 -2.34
C PRO A 60 -9.39 -19.35 -1.41
N ASN A 61 -10.06 -20.41 -1.88
CA ASN A 61 -10.98 -21.20 -1.06
C ASN A 61 -10.24 -22.00 0.04
N ARG A 62 -9.06 -22.53 -0.28
CA ARG A 62 -8.18 -23.21 0.68
C ARG A 62 -7.68 -22.26 1.76
N GLU A 63 -7.36 -21.01 1.38
CA GLU A 63 -6.99 -19.95 2.34
C GLU A 63 -8.13 -19.65 3.31
N THR A 64 -9.36 -19.49 2.82
CA THR A 64 -10.50 -19.17 3.69
C THR A 64 -10.80 -20.26 4.72
N LEU A 65 -10.72 -21.53 4.32
CA LEU A 65 -10.90 -22.68 5.21
C LEU A 65 -9.78 -22.76 6.25
N TYR A 66 -8.53 -22.54 5.82
CA TYR A 66 -7.37 -22.55 6.71
C TYR A 66 -7.43 -21.43 7.76
N GLN A 67 -7.85 -20.22 7.38
CA GLN A 67 -8.04 -19.12 8.33
C GLN A 67 -9.18 -19.40 9.31
N ALA A 68 -10.26 -20.03 8.85
CA ALA A 68 -11.39 -20.42 9.70
C ALA A 68 -10.99 -21.51 10.70
N GLU A 69 -10.18 -22.49 10.28
CA GLU A 69 -9.58 -23.50 11.16
C GLU A 69 -8.71 -22.86 12.24
N ILE A 70 -7.83 -21.93 11.88
CA ILE A 70 -6.97 -21.21 12.84
C ILE A 70 -7.82 -20.40 13.83
N ALA A 71 -8.87 -19.72 13.35
CA ALA A 71 -9.76 -18.94 14.20
C ALA A 71 -10.53 -19.83 15.18
N ALA A 72 -11.02 -20.99 14.73
CA ALA A 72 -11.68 -21.98 15.57
C ALA A 72 -10.71 -22.56 16.62
N THR A 73 -9.50 -22.90 16.21
CA THR A 73 -8.43 -23.38 17.11
C THR A 73 -8.08 -22.34 18.16
N LYS A 74 -7.92 -21.07 17.77
CA LYS A 74 -7.66 -19.97 18.70
C LYS A 74 -8.81 -19.72 19.69
N ARG A 75 -10.05 -20.00 19.27
CA ARG A 75 -11.25 -19.92 20.12
C ARG A 75 -11.41 -21.15 21.03
N GLY A 76 -10.61 -22.19 20.84
CA GLY A 76 -10.72 -23.47 21.55
C GLY A 76 -11.86 -24.36 21.03
N ASP A 77 -12.46 -24.02 19.89
CA ASP A 77 -13.50 -24.83 19.25
C ASP A 77 -12.85 -25.86 18.31
N LEU A 78 -12.39 -26.96 18.90
CA LEU A 78 -11.67 -28.02 18.19
C LEU A 78 -12.57 -28.79 17.21
N LEU A 79 -13.88 -28.84 17.47
CA LEU A 79 -14.85 -29.48 16.56
C LEU A 79 -15.03 -28.66 15.29
N ALA A 80 -15.15 -27.34 15.41
CA ALA A 80 -15.19 -26.47 14.25
C ALA A 80 -13.86 -26.52 13.47
N ALA A 81 -12.72 -26.53 14.16
CA ALA A 81 -11.41 -26.68 13.51
C ALA A 81 -11.31 -27.99 12.70
N ALA A 82 -11.72 -29.13 13.26
CA ALA A 82 -11.72 -30.42 12.56
C ALA A 82 -12.60 -30.41 11.30
N ARG A 83 -13.77 -29.74 11.35
CA ARG A 83 -14.64 -29.61 10.16
C ARG A 83 -13.99 -28.80 9.05
N TYR A 84 -13.34 -27.68 9.38
CA TYR A 84 -12.63 -26.87 8.39
C TYR A 84 -11.44 -27.63 7.77
N ALA A 85 -10.74 -28.47 8.57
CA ALA A 85 -9.69 -29.34 8.06
C ALA A 85 -10.23 -30.41 7.09
N GLU A 86 -11.34 -31.07 7.42
CA GLU A 86 -12.01 -32.01 6.50
C GLU A 86 -12.48 -31.33 5.20
N GLU A 87 -13.03 -30.12 5.29
CA GLU A 87 -13.41 -29.33 4.11
C GLU A 87 -12.19 -28.95 3.26
N GLN A 88 -11.03 -28.71 3.89
CA GLN A 88 -9.78 -28.44 3.19
C GLN A 88 -9.31 -29.65 2.37
N GLU A 89 -9.41 -30.86 2.92
CA GLU A 89 -9.07 -32.10 2.22
C GLU A 89 -10.02 -32.39 1.05
N ARG A 90 -11.31 -32.06 1.18
CA ARG A 90 -12.29 -32.21 0.10
C ARG A 90 -12.12 -31.19 -1.03
N ALA A 91 -11.50 -30.05 -0.74
CA ALA A 91 -11.27 -28.97 -1.68
C ALA A 91 -9.88 -29.02 -2.35
N ALA A 92 -9.02 -29.97 -1.96
CA ALA A 92 -7.69 -30.24 -2.52
C ALA A 92 -7.76 -31.24 -3.68
#